data_AF-H0DZY7-F1
#
_entry.id   AF-H0DZY7-F1
#
_cell.length_a   1.000
_cell.length_b   1.000
_cell.length_c   1.000
_cell.angle_alpha   90.00
_cell.angle_beta   90.00
_cell.angle_gamma   90.00
#
_symmetry.space_group_name_H-M   'P 1'
#
loop_
_entity.id
_entity.type
_entity.pdbx_description
1 polymer ?
#
loop_
_entity_poly.entity_id
_entity_poly.type
_entity_poly.pdbx_seq_one_letter_code
_entity_poly.pdbx_strand_id
1 'polypeptide(L)'
;MFSRHRTAITTAATAFGASLLLASTAAGWGGMPDSVAKKPTTDQGREAITHCPNVSRKVVKCDHLPGYWTPGGGGSVSHKGWPKVSGVLWQVVQDGNRGERVDATRWDDWLLGRHGSDEIHGAEGDDVLWGDSVAGSANNGRQSDVLDGGPGDDWIYASHGTNTILGGDGNDRISAYYGRGTVDCGPGRDTVRIIAKKRNRNRSKYQLSNCEKVTYTSKP
;
A
#
# COMPACT_ATOMS: atom_id res chain seq x y z
N MET A 1 72.17 15.02 10.23
CA MET A 1 73.31 14.64 9.36
C MET A 1 72.78 14.36 7.97
N PHE A 2 73.21 15.17 7.01
CA PHE A 2 72.94 15.04 5.58
C PHE A 2 73.64 13.80 5.02
N SER A 3 73.01 13.08 4.09
CA SER A 3 73.74 12.56 2.93
C SER A 3 72.81 12.40 1.73
N ARG A 4 73.16 13.12 0.66
CA ARG A 4 72.60 13.04 -0.68
C ARG A 4 73.37 11.94 -1.43
N HIS A 5 72.71 11.17 -2.28
CA HIS A 5 73.32 10.76 -3.54
C HIS A 5 72.31 10.81 -4.68
N ARG A 6 72.61 11.69 -5.64
CA ARG A 6 72.08 11.71 -7.00
C ARG A 6 72.95 10.79 -7.84
N THR A 7 72.35 10.01 -8.73
CA THR A 7 72.91 9.77 -10.07
C THR A 7 71.77 9.42 -11.04
N ALA A 8 71.65 10.25 -12.07
CA ALA A 8 70.88 9.97 -13.29
C ALA A 8 71.78 9.26 -14.32
N ILE A 9 71.18 8.75 -15.40
CA ILE A 9 71.70 8.41 -16.77
C ILE A 9 70.94 7.15 -17.25
N THR A 10 70.40 6.94 -18.46
CA THR A 10 70.26 7.70 -19.72
C THR A 10 69.41 6.82 -20.67
N THR A 11 68.43 7.44 -21.34
CA THR A 11 67.94 7.24 -22.74
C THR A 11 67.58 5.85 -23.31
N ALA A 12 66.36 5.73 -23.81
CA ALA A 12 66.09 5.36 -25.21
C ALA A 12 64.66 5.75 -25.60
N ALA A 13 64.54 6.78 -26.45
CA ALA A 13 63.32 7.18 -27.11
C ALA A 13 63.22 6.48 -28.47
N THR A 14 62.05 5.93 -28.79
CA THR A 14 61.62 5.68 -30.17
C THR A 14 60.15 6.04 -30.29
N ALA A 15 59.88 7.11 -31.04
CA ALA A 15 58.56 7.54 -31.47
C ALA A 15 58.60 7.67 -33.00
N PHE A 16 57.67 6.99 -33.70
CA PHE A 16 57.23 7.19 -35.08
C PHE A 16 55.93 6.37 -35.21
N GLY A 17 54.78 6.81 -35.74
CA GLY A 17 54.27 8.07 -36.30
C GLY A 17 52.73 8.01 -36.22
N ALA A 18 52.02 9.15 -36.07
CA ALA A 18 51.24 9.83 -37.12
C ALA A 18 50.38 8.88 -37.99
N SER A 19 49.08 9.04 -38.26
CA SER A 19 48.09 10.11 -38.09
C SER A 19 46.73 9.50 -38.52
N LEU A 20 45.61 9.85 -37.88
CA LEU A 20 44.39 10.23 -38.63
C LEU A 20 43.43 11.06 -37.77
N LEU A 21 42.87 12.05 -38.43
CA LEU A 21 42.11 13.21 -37.96
C LEU A 21 40.59 12.93 -37.84
N LEU A 22 39.92 13.82 -37.07
CA LEU A 22 38.51 14.27 -37.16
C LEU A 22 37.44 13.27 -36.65
N ALA A 23 36.34 13.65 -35.97
CA ALA A 23 35.69 14.94 -35.77
C ALA A 23 34.82 14.95 -34.50
N SER A 24 34.57 16.16 -34.03
CA SER A 24 33.56 16.60 -33.06
C SER A 24 32.13 16.16 -33.41
N THR A 25 31.33 15.79 -32.40
CA THR A 25 29.96 16.31 -32.25
C THR A 25 29.55 16.31 -30.78
N ALA A 26 29.18 17.49 -30.29
CA ALA A 26 28.39 17.66 -29.08
C ALA A 26 26.96 17.12 -29.30
N ALA A 27 26.44 16.40 -28.30
CA ALA A 27 25.02 16.13 -28.07
C ALA A 27 24.92 16.01 -26.54
N GLY A 28 24.25 16.89 -25.81
CA GLY A 28 22.83 17.20 -25.92
C GLY A 28 22.23 16.70 -24.61
N TRP A 29 21.93 17.62 -23.69
CA TRP A 29 21.17 17.31 -22.47
C TRP A 29 19.75 16.93 -22.90
N GLY A 30 19.53 15.63 -23.11
CA GLY A 30 18.20 15.06 -23.33
C GLY A 30 17.58 14.74 -21.98
N GLY A 31 16.43 15.34 -21.70
CA GLY A 31 15.69 15.18 -20.46
C GLY A 31 15.41 13.71 -20.12
N MET A 32 15.51 13.38 -18.83
CA MET A 32 14.94 12.16 -18.29
C MET A 32 13.42 12.21 -18.47
N PRO A 33 12.78 11.25 -19.15
CA PRO A 33 11.33 11.14 -19.08
C PRO A 33 10.92 10.64 -17.68
N ASP A 34 9.94 11.31 -17.10
CA ASP A 34 9.21 10.87 -15.90
C ASP A 34 8.77 9.42 -16.09
N SER A 35 9.54 8.50 -15.51
CA SER A 35 9.29 7.08 -15.59
C SER A 35 8.34 6.72 -14.47
N VAL A 36 7.06 7.05 -14.63
CA VAL A 36 5.99 6.34 -13.92
C VAL A 36 6.13 4.89 -14.36
N ALA A 37 6.67 4.04 -13.49
CA ALA A 37 6.88 2.63 -13.77
C ALA A 37 5.51 2.01 -14.13
N LYS A 38 5.36 1.62 -15.40
CA LYS A 38 4.12 1.04 -15.91
C LYS A 38 3.98 -0.37 -15.33
N LYS A 39 2.92 -0.66 -14.56
CA LYS A 39 2.63 -2.00 -14.02
C LYS A 39 2.76 -3.05 -15.15
N PRO A 40 3.56 -4.14 -14.98
CA PRO A 40 3.83 -5.08 -16.05
C PRO A 40 2.56 -5.84 -16.46
N THR A 41 2.19 -5.72 -17.74
CA THR A 41 0.93 -6.22 -18.30
C THR A 41 1.02 -7.64 -18.90
N THR A 42 2.18 -8.29 -18.85
CA THR A 42 2.39 -9.59 -19.52
C THR A 42 3.15 -10.58 -18.66
N ASP A 43 2.73 -11.84 -18.76
CA ASP A 43 3.06 -13.00 -17.92
C ASP A 43 4.55 -13.44 -17.90
N GLN A 44 5.43 -12.78 -18.66
CA GLN A 44 6.79 -13.29 -18.91
C GLN A 44 7.87 -12.79 -17.93
N GLY A 45 7.47 -12.44 -16.72
CA GLY A 45 8.39 -12.07 -15.63
C GLY A 45 7.79 -12.21 -14.24
N ARG A 46 6.70 -12.97 -14.10
CA ARG A 46 6.04 -13.20 -12.82
C ARG A 46 6.69 -14.42 -12.17
N GLU A 47 7.86 -14.23 -11.56
CA GLU A 47 8.31 -15.15 -10.53
C GLU A 47 7.12 -15.38 -9.60
N ALA A 48 6.70 -16.63 -9.45
CA ALA A 48 5.60 -17.01 -8.58
C ALA A 48 5.78 -16.29 -7.25
N ILE A 49 4.84 -15.40 -6.91
CA ILE A 49 4.88 -14.64 -5.66
C ILE A 49 4.70 -15.67 -4.54
N THR A 50 5.82 -16.24 -4.08
CA THR A 50 5.89 -17.35 -3.11
C THR A 50 5.93 -16.78 -1.70
N HIS A 51 5.12 -15.76 -1.45
CA HIS A 51 4.99 -15.16 -0.14
C HIS A 51 3.52 -14.83 0.07
N CYS A 52 2.75 -15.84 0.50
CA CYS A 52 1.83 -15.53 1.58
C CYS A 52 2.68 -14.95 2.71
N PRO A 53 2.43 -13.73 3.19
CA PRO A 53 3.08 -13.25 4.40
C PRO A 53 2.91 -14.33 5.48
N ASN A 54 3.97 -14.58 6.27
CA ASN A 54 4.03 -15.65 7.27
C ASN A 54 2.90 -15.50 8.31
N VAL A 55 1.72 -15.96 7.97
CA VAL A 55 0.56 -15.99 8.85
C VAL A 55 0.65 -17.27 9.66
N SER A 56 0.95 -17.11 10.93
CA SER A 56 1.28 -18.20 11.85
C SER A 56 0.22 -19.33 11.97
N ARG A 57 -0.97 -19.25 11.35
CA ARG A 57 -2.02 -20.30 11.43
C ARG A 57 -2.90 -20.37 10.17
N LYS A 58 -3.52 -21.54 9.97
CA LYS A 58 -4.50 -21.95 8.91
C LYS A 58 -5.75 -21.05 8.82
N VAL A 59 -5.59 -19.76 8.50
CA VAL A 59 -6.67 -18.77 8.59
C VAL A 59 -6.73 -17.87 7.36
N VAL A 60 -6.02 -18.18 6.26
CA VAL A 60 -5.88 -17.30 5.10
C VAL A 60 -6.16 -18.06 3.80
N LYS A 61 -7.12 -17.58 3.01
CA LYS A 61 -7.26 -17.97 1.60
C LYS A 61 -6.33 -17.12 0.73
N CYS A 62 -5.06 -17.48 0.63
CA CYS A 62 -4.16 -16.94 -0.39
C CYS A 62 -4.54 -17.56 -1.74
N ASP A 63 -5.61 -17.08 -2.36
CA ASP A 63 -5.97 -17.50 -3.70
C ASP A 63 -5.32 -16.53 -4.71
N HIS A 64 -4.30 -17.01 -5.45
CA HIS A 64 -3.74 -16.30 -6.61
C HIS A 64 -4.77 -16.34 -7.74
N LEU A 65 -5.68 -15.36 -7.77
CA LEU A 65 -6.76 -15.36 -8.74
C LEU A 65 -6.76 -14.05 -9.53
N PRO A 66 -5.93 -13.93 -10.60
CA PRO A 66 -6.05 -12.82 -11.52
C PRO A 66 -7.49 -12.75 -12.04
N GLY A 67 -8.23 -11.73 -11.62
CA GLY A 67 -9.56 -11.41 -12.15
C GLY A 67 -10.76 -11.95 -11.37
N TYR A 68 -10.61 -12.48 -10.15
CA TYR A 68 -11.78 -12.79 -9.32
C TYR A 68 -12.28 -11.56 -8.57
N TRP A 69 -13.58 -11.27 -8.77
CA TRP A 69 -14.37 -10.62 -7.75
C TRP A 69 -14.66 -11.68 -6.68
N THR A 70 -14.13 -11.55 -5.46
CA THR A 70 -14.76 -12.33 -4.38
C THR A 70 -16.18 -11.80 -4.21
N PRO A 71 -17.20 -12.65 -4.02
CA PRO A 71 -18.49 -12.21 -3.54
C PRO A 71 -18.24 -11.68 -2.12
N GLY A 72 -17.87 -10.40 -2.02
CA GLY A 72 -17.56 -9.77 -0.76
C GLY A 72 -18.69 -9.98 0.24
N GLY A 73 -18.29 -10.15 1.50
CA GLY A 73 -19.18 -10.49 2.61
C GLY A 73 -20.48 -9.70 2.57
N GLY A 74 -21.59 -10.43 2.44
CA GLY A 74 -22.98 -9.97 2.54
C GLY A 74 -23.22 -8.46 2.51
N GLY A 75 -23.27 -7.86 1.32
CA GLY A 75 -24.08 -6.67 1.01
C GLY A 75 -23.80 -5.37 1.77
N SER A 76 -22.70 -5.23 2.50
CA SER A 76 -22.49 -4.07 3.39
C SER A 76 -21.69 -2.91 2.78
N VAL A 77 -20.91 -3.15 1.72
CA VAL A 77 -20.12 -2.15 0.98
C VAL A 77 -20.24 -2.35 -0.54
N SER A 78 -20.08 -1.28 -1.32
CA SER A 78 -20.06 -1.37 -2.79
C SER A 78 -18.64 -1.65 -3.26
N HIS A 79 -18.45 -2.67 -4.11
CA HIS A 79 -17.15 -2.98 -4.72
C HIS A 79 -16.90 -2.19 -6.02
N LYS A 80 -17.75 -1.20 -6.35
CA LYS A 80 -17.61 -0.42 -7.57
C LYS A 80 -16.31 0.40 -7.51
N GLY A 81 -15.41 0.10 -8.44
CA GLY A 81 -14.13 0.81 -8.58
C GLY A 81 -12.95 0.12 -7.91
N TRP A 82 -13.15 -0.97 -7.15
CA TRP A 82 -12.05 -1.70 -6.53
C TRP A 82 -11.08 -2.24 -7.59
N PRO A 83 -9.77 -2.29 -7.26
CA PRO A 83 -8.77 -2.87 -8.12
C PRO A 83 -8.96 -4.38 -8.15
N LYS A 84 -8.52 -4.99 -9.24
CA LYS A 84 -8.48 -6.46 -9.32
C LYS A 84 -7.32 -6.92 -8.46
N VAL A 85 -7.53 -7.97 -7.66
CA VAL A 85 -6.44 -8.60 -6.91
C VAL A 85 -5.35 -9.04 -7.89
N SER A 86 -4.15 -8.50 -7.71
CA SER A 86 -2.95 -8.90 -8.45
C SER A 86 -1.87 -9.50 -7.56
N GLY A 87 -1.97 -9.32 -6.23
CA GLY A 87 -1.15 -10.02 -5.24
C GLY A 87 -1.92 -11.09 -4.45
N VAL A 88 -2.25 -10.79 -3.21
CA VAL A 88 -2.74 -11.65 -2.14
C VAL A 88 -4.16 -11.25 -1.76
N LEU A 89 -5.05 -12.25 -1.77
CA LEU A 89 -6.24 -12.23 -0.93
C LEU A 89 -5.83 -12.74 0.46
N TRP A 90 -5.90 -11.87 1.46
CA TRP A 90 -5.80 -12.24 2.86
C TRP A 90 -7.19 -12.12 3.48
N GLN A 91 -7.74 -13.25 3.92
CA GLN A 91 -9.06 -13.27 4.54
C GLN A 91 -9.00 -14.14 5.78
N VAL A 92 -9.22 -13.55 6.95
CA VAL A 92 -9.48 -14.28 8.18
C VAL A 92 -10.77 -15.07 8.00
N VAL A 93 -10.83 -16.35 8.41
CA VAL A 93 -12.03 -17.22 8.23
C VAL A 93 -12.52 -17.88 9.53
N GLN A 94 -11.90 -17.59 10.67
CA GLN A 94 -12.28 -18.16 11.97
C GLN A 94 -13.08 -17.16 12.81
N ASP A 95 -14.10 -17.66 13.51
CA ASP A 95 -14.91 -16.84 14.42
C ASP A 95 -14.12 -16.62 15.71
N GLY A 96 -13.93 -15.37 16.11
CA GLY A 96 -13.18 -14.98 17.30
C GLY A 96 -13.18 -13.46 17.47
N ASN A 97 -12.69 -12.96 18.61
CA ASN A 97 -12.42 -11.53 18.81
C ASN A 97 -10.91 -11.28 18.92
N ARG A 98 -10.11 -12.17 18.34
CA ARG A 98 -8.65 -12.09 18.40
C ARG A 98 -8.21 -11.12 17.32
N GLY A 99 -7.24 -10.28 17.62
CA GLY A 99 -6.59 -9.45 16.61
C GLY A 99 -5.62 -10.24 15.75
N GLU A 100 -5.63 -9.94 14.46
CA GLU A 100 -4.70 -10.46 13.47
C GLU A 100 -3.73 -9.38 12.99
N ARG A 101 -2.57 -9.83 12.50
CA ARG A 101 -1.58 -8.96 11.85
C ARG A 101 -1.29 -9.48 10.45
N VAL A 102 -1.27 -8.58 9.47
CA VAL A 102 -0.84 -8.87 8.10
C VAL A 102 -0.03 -7.71 7.53
N ASP A 103 1.02 -8.05 6.80
CA ASP A 103 1.80 -7.13 5.98
C ASP A 103 1.68 -7.67 4.54
N ALA A 104 1.19 -6.85 3.60
CA ALA A 104 0.92 -7.29 2.24
C ALA A 104 2.16 -7.25 1.33
N THR A 105 1.95 -7.27 0.03
CA THR A 105 2.98 -7.34 -1.00
C THR A 105 3.16 -5.99 -1.69
N ARG A 106 3.73 -5.97 -2.90
CA ARG A 106 3.88 -4.75 -3.70
C ARG A 106 2.82 -4.63 -4.81
N TRP A 107 1.75 -5.39 -4.66
CA TRP A 107 0.73 -5.61 -5.68
C TRP A 107 -0.63 -5.37 -5.05
N ASP A 108 -1.66 -5.28 -5.90
CA ASP A 108 -3.02 -4.98 -5.44
C ASP A 108 -3.56 -6.15 -4.61
N ASP A 109 -3.71 -5.91 -3.31
CA ASP A 109 -3.98 -6.90 -2.27
C ASP A 109 -5.36 -6.64 -1.62
N TRP A 110 -6.04 -7.71 -1.21
CA TRP A 110 -7.31 -7.62 -0.48
C TRP A 110 -7.14 -8.22 0.91
N LEU A 111 -7.22 -7.38 1.94
CA LEU A 111 -6.88 -7.72 3.31
C LEU A 111 -8.10 -7.58 4.24
N LEU A 112 -8.66 -8.71 4.68
CA LEU A 112 -9.95 -8.81 5.37
C LEU A 112 -9.77 -9.43 6.78
N GLY A 113 -9.74 -8.59 7.83
CA GLY A 113 -9.40 -8.94 9.22
C GLY A 113 -10.50 -9.67 10.02
N ARG A 114 -11.77 -9.52 9.63
CA ARG A 114 -12.93 -9.99 10.42
C ARG A 114 -12.96 -9.38 11.84
N HIS A 115 -13.32 -10.15 12.86
CA HIS A 115 -13.48 -9.63 14.21
C HIS A 115 -12.15 -9.69 14.93
N GLY A 116 -11.57 -8.53 15.20
CA GLY A 116 -10.38 -8.46 16.01
C GLY A 116 -10.09 -7.03 16.39
N SER A 117 -8.95 -6.84 17.03
CA SER A 117 -8.22 -5.58 16.94
C SER A 117 -7.09 -5.85 15.96
N ASP A 118 -7.32 -5.54 14.69
CA ASP A 118 -6.44 -6.00 13.61
C ASP A 118 -5.38 -4.96 13.27
N GLU A 119 -4.22 -5.42 12.82
CA GLU A 119 -3.13 -4.60 12.31
C GLU A 119 -2.86 -5.01 10.86
N ILE A 120 -3.30 -4.19 9.92
CA ILE A 120 -3.31 -4.49 8.49
C ILE A 120 -2.51 -3.42 7.76
N HIS A 121 -1.45 -3.85 7.07
CA HIS A 121 -0.58 -3.00 6.25
C HIS A 121 -0.65 -3.44 4.79
N GLY A 122 -1.08 -2.54 3.89
CA GLY A 122 -1.22 -2.76 2.43
C GLY A 122 0.11 -2.74 1.68
N ALA A 123 1.07 -1.95 2.15
CA ALA A 123 2.36 -1.76 1.46
C ALA A 123 2.18 -1.09 0.09
N GLU A 124 2.87 -1.51 -0.97
CA GLU A 124 2.72 -0.86 -2.28
C GLU A 124 1.60 -1.53 -3.07
N GLY A 125 0.78 -0.76 -3.79
CA GLY A 125 -0.29 -1.34 -4.60
C GLY A 125 -1.58 -0.56 -4.44
N ASP A 126 -2.55 -0.84 -5.31
CA ASP A 126 -3.89 -0.30 -5.08
C ASP A 126 -4.63 -1.36 -4.24
N ASP A 127 -4.78 -1.14 -2.95
CA ASP A 127 -5.20 -2.17 -2.01
C ASP A 127 -6.63 -2.01 -1.51
N VAL A 128 -7.18 -3.10 -0.97
CA VAL A 128 -8.45 -3.11 -0.27
C VAL A 128 -8.23 -3.62 1.14
N LEU A 129 -8.35 -2.72 2.12
CA LEU A 129 -8.22 -3.03 3.54
C LEU A 129 -9.59 -3.01 4.21
N TRP A 130 -9.93 -4.07 4.94
CA TRP A 130 -11.15 -4.13 5.71
C TRP A 130 -10.90 -4.76 7.08
N GLY A 131 -10.88 -3.92 8.12
CA GLY A 131 -10.69 -4.37 9.52
C GLY A 131 -11.74 -5.40 9.89
N ASP A 132 -13.03 -5.04 9.85
CA ASP A 132 -14.13 -5.96 10.20
C ASP A 132 -15.07 -6.26 9.04
N SER A 133 -14.71 -7.31 8.29
CA SER A 133 -15.39 -7.75 7.06
C SER A 133 -16.66 -8.57 7.29
N VAL A 134 -17.10 -8.80 8.54
CA VAL A 134 -18.25 -9.66 8.85
C VAL A 134 -19.49 -8.83 9.18
N ALA A 135 -20.49 -8.88 8.32
CA ALA A 135 -21.79 -8.26 8.60
C ALA A 135 -22.55 -8.99 9.73
N GLY A 136 -23.24 -8.23 10.58
CA GLY A 136 -24.27 -8.76 11.50
C GLY A 136 -23.78 -9.36 12.82
N SER A 137 -22.47 -9.39 13.09
CA SER A 137 -21.96 -9.79 14.41
C SER A 137 -22.04 -8.63 15.41
N ALA A 138 -22.26 -8.97 16.67
CA ALA A 138 -22.38 -8.03 17.78
C ALA A 138 -21.02 -7.37 18.09
N ASN A 139 -20.61 -6.41 17.26
CA ASN A 139 -19.44 -5.60 17.53
C ASN A 139 -19.69 -4.78 18.81
N ASN A 140 -18.92 -5.08 19.86
CA ASN A 140 -19.08 -4.51 21.20
C ASN A 140 -18.44 -3.11 21.33
N GLY A 141 -17.87 -2.58 20.25
CA GLY A 141 -17.23 -1.26 20.21
C GLY A 141 -15.93 -1.15 21.00
N ARG A 142 -15.34 -2.28 21.42
CA ARG A 142 -14.05 -2.32 22.16
C ARG A 142 -12.86 -2.63 21.26
N GLN A 143 -13.09 -3.00 20.01
CA GLN A 143 -12.05 -3.29 19.03
C GLN A 143 -11.27 -2.04 18.66
N SER A 144 -10.05 -2.24 18.18
CA SER A 144 -9.17 -1.16 17.75
C SER A 144 -8.30 -1.65 16.62
N ASP A 145 -8.62 -1.20 15.40
CA ASP A 145 -7.90 -1.58 14.20
C ASP A 145 -6.83 -0.53 13.87
N VAL A 146 -5.70 -0.99 13.36
CA VAL A 146 -4.68 -0.19 12.69
C VAL A 146 -4.71 -0.60 11.22
N LEU A 147 -5.10 0.33 10.35
CA LEU A 147 -5.18 0.12 8.91
C LEU A 147 -4.26 1.12 8.23
N ASP A 148 -3.25 0.62 7.53
CA ASP A 148 -2.28 1.42 6.77
C ASP A 148 -2.32 0.99 5.31
N GLY A 149 -2.79 1.86 4.41
CA GLY A 149 -2.87 1.59 2.98
C GLY A 149 -1.47 1.46 2.39
N GLY A 150 -0.66 2.50 2.56
CA GLY A 150 0.69 2.58 2.00
C GLY A 150 0.69 3.34 0.67
N PRO A 151 1.69 3.15 -0.19
CA PRO A 151 1.68 3.80 -1.50
C PRO A 151 0.72 3.15 -2.50
N GLY A 152 -0.22 3.92 -3.03
CA GLY A 152 -1.15 3.54 -4.09
C GLY A 152 -2.53 4.16 -3.89
N ASP A 153 -3.47 3.93 -4.82
CA ASP A 153 -4.85 4.40 -4.63
C ASP A 153 -5.62 3.36 -3.80
N ASP A 154 -5.80 3.57 -2.50
CA ASP A 154 -6.33 2.53 -1.61
C ASP A 154 -7.83 2.65 -1.28
N TRP A 155 -8.42 1.52 -0.90
CA TRP A 155 -9.77 1.41 -0.37
C TRP A 155 -9.75 0.88 1.06
N ILE A 156 -10.02 1.76 2.02
CA ILE A 156 -9.92 1.41 3.44
C ILE A 156 -11.30 1.44 4.12
N TYR A 157 -11.66 0.32 4.75
CA TYR A 157 -12.93 0.09 5.42
C TYR A 157 -12.71 -0.23 6.90
N ALA A 158 -12.80 0.80 7.74
CA ALA A 158 -12.81 0.64 9.20
C ALA A 158 -14.23 0.47 9.73
N SER A 159 -14.39 -0.33 10.79
CA SER A 159 -15.67 -0.59 11.44
C SER A 159 -15.78 0.16 12.78
N HIS A 160 -16.56 -0.39 13.70
CA HIS A 160 -16.77 0.17 15.03
C HIS A 160 -15.45 0.12 15.83
N GLY A 161 -15.47 0.64 17.05
CA GLY A 161 -14.27 0.65 17.89
C GLY A 161 -13.44 1.91 17.71
N THR A 162 -12.17 1.85 18.13
CA THR A 162 -11.22 2.97 18.09
C THR A 162 -10.12 2.66 17.09
N ASN A 163 -10.19 3.22 15.89
CA ASN A 163 -9.33 2.83 14.78
C ASN A 163 -8.31 3.92 14.45
N THR A 164 -7.12 3.51 14.07
CA THR A 164 -6.09 4.35 13.47
C THR A 164 -6.04 4.01 12.00
N ILE A 165 -6.32 5.00 11.15
CA ILE A 165 -6.33 4.81 9.71
C ILE A 165 -5.28 5.73 9.10
N LEU A 166 -4.40 5.17 8.29
CA LEU A 166 -3.43 5.85 7.45
C LEU A 166 -3.78 5.49 5.99
N GLY A 167 -4.07 6.49 5.17
CA GLY A 167 -4.27 6.33 3.72
C GLY A 167 -2.92 5.99 3.08
N GLY A 168 -2.05 6.99 3.03
CA GLY A 168 -0.70 6.82 2.53
C GLY A 168 -0.48 7.78 1.37
N ASP A 169 0.40 7.41 0.43
CA ASP A 169 0.60 8.21 -0.78
C ASP A 169 -0.37 7.72 -1.86
N GLY A 170 -1.24 8.58 -2.40
CA GLY A 170 -2.16 8.18 -3.47
C GLY A 170 -3.52 8.85 -3.36
N ASN A 171 -4.51 8.40 -4.14
CA ASN A 171 -5.87 8.94 -4.06
C ASN A 171 -6.80 7.94 -3.35
N ASP A 172 -6.88 8.08 -2.05
CA ASP A 172 -7.47 7.10 -1.16
C ASP A 172 -8.97 7.29 -0.97
N ARG A 173 -9.63 6.16 -0.68
CA ARG A 173 -11.08 6.07 -0.49
C ARG A 173 -11.36 5.38 0.83
N ILE A 174 -11.51 6.20 1.86
CA ILE A 174 -11.67 5.75 3.23
C ILE A 174 -13.15 5.79 3.63
N SER A 175 -13.67 4.68 4.13
CA SER A 175 -15.02 4.57 4.69
C SER A 175 -14.97 4.07 6.12
N ALA A 176 -15.19 4.98 7.07
CA ALA A 176 -15.14 4.65 8.49
C ALA A 176 -16.55 4.53 9.09
N TYR A 177 -16.91 3.32 9.54
CA TYR A 177 -18.26 2.97 9.99
C TYR A 177 -18.39 2.91 11.51
N TYR A 178 -19.21 3.76 12.10
CA TYR A 178 -19.72 3.68 13.48
C TYR A 178 -18.67 3.69 14.61
N GLY A 179 -17.38 3.78 14.28
CA GLY A 179 -16.24 3.90 15.19
C GLY A 179 -15.78 5.33 15.42
N ARG A 180 -14.64 5.47 16.08
CA ARG A 180 -13.93 6.71 16.41
C ARG A 180 -12.43 6.50 16.21
N GLY A 181 -11.62 7.55 16.35
CA GLY A 181 -10.17 7.45 16.32
C GLY A 181 -9.54 8.50 15.43
N THR A 182 -8.56 8.12 14.63
CA THR A 182 -7.83 9.00 13.72
C THR A 182 -7.92 8.51 12.29
N VAL A 183 -7.96 9.44 11.34
CA VAL A 183 -7.74 9.19 9.93
C VAL A 183 -6.75 10.22 9.45
N ASP A 184 -5.59 9.76 9.03
CA ASP A 184 -4.68 10.56 8.22
C ASP A 184 -4.79 10.07 6.79
N CYS A 185 -5.21 10.93 5.87
CA CYS A 185 -5.33 10.55 4.47
C CYS A 185 -3.96 10.50 3.76
N GLY A 186 -2.96 11.23 4.27
CA GLY A 186 -1.66 11.32 3.59
C GLY A 186 -1.66 12.21 2.35
N PRO A 187 -0.63 12.13 1.50
CA PRO A 187 -0.55 12.93 0.27
C PRO A 187 -1.41 12.39 -0.87
N GLY A 188 -2.20 13.27 -1.49
CA GLY A 188 -2.86 13.00 -2.76
C GLY A 188 -4.22 13.66 -2.86
N ARG A 189 -5.22 12.95 -3.38
CA ARG A 189 -6.60 13.48 -3.46
C ARG A 189 -7.59 12.50 -2.88
N ASP A 190 -7.81 12.66 -1.59
CA ASP A 190 -8.43 11.66 -0.77
C ASP A 190 -9.89 11.96 -0.49
N THR A 191 -10.64 10.89 -0.35
CA THR A 191 -12.06 10.94 -0.05
C THR A 191 -12.37 10.11 1.18
N VAL A 192 -12.90 10.77 2.19
CA VAL A 192 -13.33 10.12 3.44
C VAL A 192 -14.84 10.17 3.55
N ARG A 193 -15.44 9.02 3.83
CA ARG A 193 -16.84 8.92 4.25
C ARG A 193 -16.91 8.43 5.69
N ILE A 194 -17.42 9.28 6.58
CA ILE A 194 -17.71 8.92 7.96
C ILE A 194 -19.19 8.52 8.06
N ILE A 195 -19.45 7.28 8.48
CA ILE A 195 -20.79 6.73 8.61
C ILE A 195 -21.14 6.57 10.08
N ALA A 196 -22.08 7.35 10.59
CA ALA A 196 -22.53 7.29 11.99
C ALA A 196 -23.94 6.69 12.12
N LYS A 197 -24.27 6.13 13.29
CA LYS A 197 -25.67 5.76 13.62
C LYS A 197 -26.46 7.03 13.93
N LYS A 198 -27.69 7.19 13.41
CA LYS A 198 -28.53 8.39 13.61
C LYS A 198 -28.69 8.74 15.10
N ARG A 199 -28.89 7.74 15.95
CA ARG A 199 -29.00 7.88 17.42
C ARG A 199 -27.71 8.28 18.13
N ASN A 200 -26.57 8.31 17.43
CA ASN A 200 -25.25 8.49 18.02
C ASN A 200 -24.30 9.29 17.09
N ARG A 201 -24.82 10.36 16.46
CA ARG A 201 -23.99 11.30 15.67
C ARG A 201 -22.79 11.86 16.46
N ASN A 202 -22.88 11.86 17.79
CA ASN A 202 -21.83 12.31 18.70
C ASN A 202 -20.77 11.25 19.05
N ARG A 203 -20.93 9.97 18.65
CA ARG A 203 -19.96 8.90 18.97
C ARG A 203 -18.99 8.58 17.84
N SER A 204 -19.35 8.84 16.58
CA SER A 204 -18.37 8.74 15.49
C SER A 204 -17.50 9.99 15.46
N LYS A 205 -16.42 9.96 16.24
CA LYS A 205 -15.43 11.03 16.33
C LYS A 205 -14.12 10.54 15.74
N TYR A 206 -13.97 10.71 14.44
CA TYR A 206 -12.66 10.62 13.81
C TYR A 206 -12.03 12.00 13.79
N GLN A 207 -10.78 12.09 14.25
CA GLN A 207 -9.92 13.23 13.99
C GLN A 207 -9.31 13.01 12.62
N LEU A 208 -9.56 13.95 11.70
CA LEU A 208 -9.15 13.83 10.30
C LEU A 208 -7.98 14.78 10.03
N SER A 209 -6.98 14.32 9.31
CA SER A 209 -5.87 15.12 8.78
C SER A 209 -5.63 14.80 7.31
N ASN A 210 -5.15 15.78 6.56
CA ASN A 210 -4.72 15.64 5.16
C ASN A 210 -5.79 15.12 4.18
N CYS A 211 -7.08 15.23 4.51
CA CYS A 211 -8.16 14.73 3.65
C CYS A 211 -8.83 15.84 2.84
N GLU A 212 -8.79 15.74 1.52
CA GLU A 212 -9.33 16.76 0.61
C GLU A 212 -10.86 16.81 0.63
N LYS A 213 -11.51 15.65 0.72
CA LYS A 213 -12.98 15.56 0.66
C LYS A 213 -13.53 14.67 1.75
N VAL A 214 -14.28 15.29 2.68
CA VAL A 214 -14.93 14.58 3.78
C VAL A 214 -16.45 14.64 3.65
N THR A 215 -17.10 13.48 3.75
CA THR A 215 -18.56 13.36 3.75
C THR A 215 -19.05 12.65 5.02
N TYR A 216 -20.03 13.24 5.69
CA TYR A 216 -20.68 12.64 6.86
C TYR A 216 -22.04 12.06 6.47
N THR A 217 -22.24 10.77 6.72
CA THR A 217 -23.49 10.07 6.45
C THR A 217 -24.05 9.50 7.75
N SER A 218 -25.36 9.64 7.98
CA SER A 218 -26.02 8.97 9.10
C SER A 218 -26.94 7.86 8.61
N LYS A 219 -26.67 6.61 9.01
CA LYS A 219 -27.57 5.48 8.78
C LYS A 219 -28.52 5.29 9.98
N PRO A 220 -29.77 4.84 9.77
CA PRO A 220 -30.72 4.56 10.84
C PRO A 220 -30.13 3.74 12.00
#